data_AF-A0AA35LTX4-F1
#
_entry.id   AF-A0AA35LTX4-F1
#
_cell.length_a   1.000
_cell.length_b   1.000
_cell.length_c   1.000
_cell.angle_alpha   90.00
_cell.angle_beta   90.00
_cell.angle_gamma   90.00
#
_symmetry.space_group_name_H-M   'P 1'
#
loop_
_entity.id
_entity.type
_entity.pdbx_description
1 polymer ?
#
loop_
_entity_poly.entity_id
_entity_poly.type
_entity_poly.pdbx_seq_one_letter_code
_entity_poly.pdbx_strand_id
1 'polypeptide(L)'
;MTYFYQGLGACGIVHSDSDAVVALSALDFGNDINPNKAAVCGKWIKISHANGNSVRAPIWDKCPECLSGSIDVSPSVFEQIIGLSVGRTDVTWEFEDISSKSTDSVALNSIVDMATSTVTVTVTVTA
;
A
#
# COMPACT_ATOMS: atom_id res chain seq x y z
N MET A 1 -7.63 -1.62 13.28
CA MET A 1 -6.78 -0.55 12.70
C MET A 1 -6.70 0.62 13.66
N THR A 2 -5.50 1.20 13.83
CA THR A 2 -5.21 2.47 14.52
C THR A 2 -4.47 3.41 13.59
N TYR A 3 -3.95 4.54 14.12
CA TYR A 3 -2.99 5.38 13.41
C TYR A 3 -1.77 5.73 14.26
N PHE A 4 -0.67 6.10 13.59
CA PHE A 4 0.57 6.60 14.19
C PHE A 4 1.09 7.82 13.43
N TYR A 5 2.02 8.58 14.03
CA TYR A 5 2.68 9.71 13.37
C TYR A 5 3.96 9.23 12.68
N GLN A 6 4.22 9.74 11.49
CA GLN A 6 5.20 9.19 10.57
C GLN A 6 6.63 9.62 10.88
N GLY A 7 7.57 8.80 10.40
CA GLY A 7 9.00 9.01 10.49
C GLY A 7 9.73 8.03 9.58
N LEU A 8 10.88 7.52 10.03
CA LEU A 8 11.58 6.45 9.33
C LEU A 8 10.82 5.13 9.51
N GLY A 9 10.25 4.60 8.43
CA GLY A 9 9.60 3.29 8.44
C GLY A 9 10.57 2.13 8.30
N ALA A 10 10.10 0.92 8.64
CA ALA A 10 10.85 -0.33 8.53
C ALA A 10 11.31 -0.67 7.11
N CYS A 11 10.68 -0.09 6.08
CA CYS A 11 11.14 -0.21 4.70
C CYS A 11 12.35 0.70 4.37
N GLY A 12 12.82 1.51 5.32
CA GLY A 12 13.99 2.37 5.18
C GLY A 12 13.72 3.71 4.50
N ILE A 13 12.46 4.11 4.38
CA ILE A 13 12.03 5.38 3.78
C ILE A 13 11.41 6.27 4.87
N VAL A 14 11.73 7.56 4.83
CA VAL A 14 11.14 8.56 5.72
C VAL A 14 9.88 9.13 5.07
N HIS A 15 8.80 9.14 5.84
CA HIS A 15 7.51 9.71 5.44
C HIS A 15 7.05 10.78 6.45
N SER A 16 6.18 11.66 5.97
CA SER A 16 5.46 12.68 6.75
C SER A 16 4.04 12.23 7.07
N ASP A 17 3.38 12.88 8.04
CA ASP A 17 2.00 12.57 8.44
C ASP A 17 0.96 12.72 7.31
N SER A 18 1.29 13.50 6.29
CA SER A 18 0.47 13.65 5.09
C SER A 18 0.65 12.52 4.07
N ASP A 19 1.74 11.75 4.13
CA ASP A 19 1.97 10.63 3.22
C ASP A 19 1.08 9.45 3.59
N ALA A 20 0.67 8.67 2.58
CA ALA A 20 -0.06 7.43 2.81
C ALA A 20 0.92 6.32 3.21
N VAL A 21 0.76 5.78 4.42
CA VAL A 21 1.59 4.68 4.93
C VAL A 21 0.71 3.67 5.66
N VAL A 22 1.02 2.40 5.42
CA VAL A 22 0.55 1.27 6.22
C VAL A 22 1.75 0.62 6.91
N ALA A 23 1.61 0.43 8.22
CA ALA A 23 2.40 -0.48 9.02
C ALA A 23 1.65 -1.82 9.14
N LEU A 24 2.27 -2.90 8.66
CA LEU A 24 1.75 -4.26 8.86
C LEU A 24 2.22 -4.81 10.21
N SER A 25 1.45 -5.74 10.79
CA SER A 25 1.93 -6.53 11.93
C SER A 25 3.26 -7.22 11.62
N ALA A 26 4.06 -7.53 12.64
CA ALA A 26 5.31 -8.27 12.43
C ALA A 26 5.12 -9.59 11.66
N LEU A 27 4.01 -10.29 11.92
CA LEU A 27 3.69 -11.57 11.28
C LEU A 27 3.36 -11.39 9.79
N ASP A 28 2.63 -10.33 9.43
CA ASP A 28 2.22 -10.08 8.05
C ASP A 28 3.32 -9.35 7.24
N PHE A 29 4.22 -8.62 7.92
CA PHE A 29 5.36 -7.94 7.31
C PHE A 29 6.47 -8.92 6.89
N GLY A 30 6.66 -10.00 7.67
CA GLY A 30 7.69 -11.02 7.44
C GLY A 30 8.95 -10.83 8.29
N ASN A 31 9.89 -11.77 8.10
CA ASN A 31 11.06 -11.95 8.98
C ASN A 31 12.40 -11.72 8.26
N ASP A 32 12.43 -10.88 7.24
CA ASP A 32 13.67 -10.53 6.54
C ASP A 32 14.71 -9.94 7.50
N ILE A 33 15.97 -10.42 7.40
CA ILE A 33 17.08 -9.97 8.25
C ILE A 33 17.29 -8.45 8.12
N ASN A 34 17.14 -7.92 6.90
CA ASN A 34 17.09 -6.50 6.65
C ASN A 34 15.64 -6.11 6.32
N PRO A 35 14.90 -5.45 7.23
CA PRO A 35 13.49 -5.11 7.02
C PRO A 35 13.28 -4.17 5.82
N ASN A 36 14.30 -3.41 5.41
CA ASN A 36 14.24 -2.55 4.22
C ASN A 36 14.10 -3.35 2.91
N LYS A 37 14.31 -4.66 2.95
CA LYS A 37 14.17 -5.59 1.82
C LYS A 37 12.97 -6.51 1.94
N ALA A 38 12.08 -6.27 2.90
CA ALA A 38 10.90 -7.10 3.06
C ALA A 38 10.06 -7.12 1.79
N ALA A 39 9.58 -8.31 1.40
CA ALA A 39 8.85 -8.51 0.16
C ALA A 39 7.53 -7.72 0.06
N VAL A 40 7.04 -7.19 1.19
CA VAL A 40 5.85 -6.35 1.28
C VAL A 40 6.13 -4.86 1.08
N CYS A 41 7.38 -4.41 1.20
CA CYS A 41 7.71 -3.00 1.05
C CYS A 41 7.32 -2.46 -0.33
N GLY A 42 6.60 -1.34 -0.35
CA GLY A 42 6.09 -0.72 -1.57
C GLY A 42 4.90 -1.43 -2.22
N LYS A 43 4.42 -2.55 -1.68
CA LYS A 43 3.15 -3.15 -2.09
C LYS A 43 1.99 -2.32 -1.58
N TRP A 44 0.87 -2.40 -2.28
CA TRP A 44 -0.35 -1.69 -1.94
C TRP A 44 -1.37 -2.64 -1.32
N ILE A 45 -2.17 -2.10 -0.40
CA ILE A 45 -3.37 -2.77 0.08
C ILE A 45 -4.58 -1.85 -0.14
N LYS A 46 -5.74 -2.47 -0.34
CA LYS A 46 -7.03 -1.80 -0.26
C LYS A 46 -7.62 -2.06 1.12
N ILE A 47 -7.90 -1.00 1.87
CA ILE A 47 -8.51 -1.02 3.20
C ILE A 47 -9.98 -0.66 3.03
N SER A 48 -10.88 -1.47 3.60
CA SER A 48 -12.33 -1.27 3.52
C SER A 48 -12.95 -1.27 4.91
N HIS A 49 -13.82 -0.29 5.18
CA HIS A 49 -14.53 -0.15 6.44
C HIS A 49 -16.03 -0.43 6.27
N ALA A 50 -16.70 -0.87 7.34
CA ALA A 50 -18.11 -1.24 7.30
C ALA A 50 -19.07 -0.07 6.97
N ASN A 51 -18.62 1.17 7.10
CA ASN A 51 -19.37 2.38 6.68
C ASN A 51 -19.39 2.60 5.15
N GLY A 52 -18.72 1.74 4.38
CA GLY A 52 -18.63 1.85 2.93
C GLY A 52 -17.41 2.63 2.42
N ASN A 53 -16.63 3.28 3.30
CA ASN A 53 -15.41 3.95 2.91
C ASN A 53 -14.30 2.94 2.61
N SER A 54 -13.49 3.24 1.60
CA SER A 54 -12.30 2.47 1.28
C SER A 54 -11.16 3.37 0.81
N VAL A 55 -9.94 3.02 1.16
CA VAL A 55 -8.72 3.74 0.77
C VAL A 55 -7.65 2.74 0.36
N ARG A 56 -6.80 3.15 -0.57
CA ARG A 56 -5.62 2.37 -0.97
C ARG A 56 -4.39 3.05 -0.41
N ALA A 57 -3.50 2.27 0.18
CA ALA A 57 -2.27 2.80 0.75
C ALA A 57 -1.11 1.80 0.62
N PRO A 58 0.12 2.31 0.42
CA PRO A 58 1.30 1.47 0.33
C PRO A 58 1.82 1.06 1.72
N ILE A 59 2.44 -0.11 1.77
CA ILE A 59 3.12 -0.65 2.93
C ILE A 59 4.54 -0.08 2.97
N TRP A 60 4.83 0.71 4.00
CA TRP A 60 6.16 1.29 4.21
C TRP A 60 6.73 1.03 5.60
N ASP A 61 5.95 0.40 6.48
CA ASP A 61 6.36 0.21 7.86
C ASP A 61 5.91 -1.13 8.45
N LYS A 62 6.43 -1.42 9.63
CA LYS A 62 6.11 -2.59 10.45
C LYS A 62 5.69 -2.09 11.83
N CYS A 63 4.61 -2.64 12.35
CA CYS A 63 4.16 -2.49 13.73
C CYS A 63 4.51 -3.78 14.50
N PRO A 64 5.62 -3.81 15.28
CA PRO A 64 6.10 -5.02 15.95
C PRO A 64 5.11 -5.62 16.96
N GLU A 65 4.32 -4.77 17.60
CA GLU A 65 3.36 -5.11 18.66
C GLU A 65 1.95 -5.41 18.14
N CYS A 66 1.68 -5.14 16.86
CA CYS A 66 0.38 -5.40 16.27
C CYS A 66 0.12 -6.90 16.15
N LEU A 67 -1.13 -7.29 16.41
CA LEU A 67 -1.61 -8.66 16.17
C LEU A 67 -1.68 -8.93 14.66
N SER A 68 -1.56 -10.19 14.24
CA SER A 68 -1.75 -10.57 12.82
C SER A 68 -3.10 -10.09 12.29
N GLY A 69 -3.11 -9.59 11.06
CA GLY A 69 -4.24 -8.94 10.41
C GLY A 69 -4.48 -7.49 10.83
N SER A 70 -3.89 -7.04 11.95
CA SER A 70 -3.98 -5.63 12.37
C SER A 70 -3.01 -4.77 11.58
N ILE A 71 -3.50 -3.62 11.16
CA ILE A 71 -2.72 -2.56 10.51
C ILE A 71 -2.74 -1.29 11.36
N ASP A 72 -1.63 -0.57 11.34
CA ASP A 72 -1.52 0.79 11.88
C ASP A 72 -1.18 1.71 10.71
N VAL A 73 -1.88 2.82 10.54
CA VAL A 73 -1.76 3.62 9.31
C VAL A 73 -1.38 5.07 9.61
N SER A 74 -0.95 5.82 8.60
CA SER A 74 -0.71 7.25 8.78
C SER A 74 -2.00 8.02 9.09
N PRO A 75 -1.91 9.23 9.66
CA PRO A 75 -3.09 10.01 9.98
C PRO A 75 -3.91 10.36 8.73
N SER A 76 -3.23 10.59 7.60
CA SER A 76 -3.87 10.85 6.31
C SER A 76 -4.73 9.68 5.80
N VAL A 77 -4.34 8.42 6.06
CA VAL A 77 -5.09 7.22 5.67
C VAL A 77 -6.26 6.98 6.62
N PHE A 78 -6.04 7.14 7.94
CA PHE A 78 -7.10 6.93 8.93
C PHE A 78 -8.23 7.95 8.80
N GLU A 79 -7.88 9.23 8.57
CA GLU A 79 -8.83 10.32 8.39
C GLU A 79 -9.80 10.06 7.23
N GLN A 80 -9.30 9.53 6.10
CA GLN A 80 -10.12 9.18 4.94
C GLN A 80 -11.13 8.05 5.20
N ILE A 81 -10.87 7.18 6.18
CA ILE A 81 -11.74 6.06 6.51
C ILE A 81 -12.82 6.45 7.52
N ILE A 82 -12.43 7.05 8.65
CA ILE A 82 -13.36 7.25 9.79
C ILE A 82 -13.11 8.51 10.64
N GLY A 83 -12.08 9.30 10.33
CA GLY A 83 -11.71 10.49 11.10
C GLY A 83 -10.89 10.19 12.37
N LEU A 84 -9.85 11.00 12.64
CA LEU A 84 -8.87 10.76 13.70
C LEU A 84 -9.44 10.69 15.12
N SER A 85 -10.57 11.37 15.38
CA SER A 85 -11.22 11.39 16.70
C SER A 85 -11.68 10.01 17.19
N VAL A 86 -11.81 9.03 16.28
CA VAL A 86 -12.24 7.66 16.61
C VAL A 86 -11.12 6.85 17.26
N GLY A 87 -9.85 7.12 16.93
CA GLY A 87 -8.68 6.47 17.54
C GLY A 87 -8.42 5.02 17.12
N ARG A 88 -9.47 4.19 16.99
CA ARG A 88 -9.37 2.78 16.59
C ARG A 88 -10.67 2.32 15.92
N THR A 89 -10.56 1.56 14.84
CA THR A 89 -11.71 0.94 14.18
C THR A 89 -11.38 -0.41 13.55
N ASP A 90 -12.40 -1.19 13.21
CA ASP A 90 -12.28 -2.46 12.50
C ASP A 90 -12.36 -2.25 10.98
N VAL A 91 -11.50 -2.93 10.24
CA VAL A 91 -11.43 -2.88 8.77
C VAL A 91 -11.10 -4.26 8.23
N THR A 92 -11.42 -4.49 6.96
CA THR A 92 -10.81 -5.56 6.17
C THR A 92 -9.79 -4.96 5.23
N TRP A 93 -8.80 -5.75 4.83
CA TRP A 93 -7.85 -5.33 3.80
C TRP A 93 -7.39 -6.51 2.96
N GLU A 94 -6.97 -6.19 1.74
CA GLU A 94 -6.47 -7.14 0.76
C GLU A 94 -5.29 -6.53 0.00
N PHE A 95 -4.30 -7.33 -0.37
CA PHE A 95 -3.24 -6.88 -1.28
C PHE A 95 -3.85 -6.47 -2.61
N GLU A 96 -3.43 -5.31 -3.11
CA GLU A 96 -3.80 -4.86 -4.43
C GLU A 96 -2.74 -5.30 -5.44
N ASP A 97 -3.15 -6.15 -6.38
CA ASP A 97 -2.32 -6.56 -7.51
C ASP A 97 -2.18 -5.42 -8.53
N ILE A 98 -1.15 -4.60 -8.33
CA ILE A 98 -0.79 -3.50 -9.23
C ILE A 98 -0.32 -3.95 -10.62
N SER A 99 -0.25 -5.27 -10.88
CA SER A 99 -0.07 -5.82 -12.23
C SER A 99 -1.28 -5.58 -13.15
N SER A 100 -2.40 -5.09 -12.61
CA SER A 100 -3.68 -5.00 -13.34
C SER A 100 -4.34 -3.62 -13.38
N LYS A 101 -3.77 -2.57 -12.76
CA LYS A 101 -4.37 -1.23 -12.71
C LYS A 101 -3.39 -0.11 -13.08
N SER A 102 -2.94 -0.14 -14.33
CA SER A 102 -2.64 1.08 -15.09
C SER A 102 -3.63 1.13 -16.26
N THR A 103 -4.90 1.34 -15.93
CA THR A 103 -5.98 1.51 -16.92
C THR A 103 -6.91 2.62 -16.42
N ASP A 104 -6.38 3.84 -16.37
CA ASP A 104 -7.10 4.90 -17.09
C ASP A 104 -7.22 4.39 -18.52
N SER A 105 -8.43 4.37 -19.09
CA SER A 105 -8.91 3.69 -20.31
C SER A 105 -8.05 3.80 -21.58
N VAL A 106 -6.79 3.40 -21.50
CA VAL A 106 -5.80 3.37 -22.56
C VAL A 106 -5.53 1.90 -22.81
N ALA A 107 -5.96 1.41 -23.97
CA ALA A 107 -5.52 0.11 -24.44
C ALA A 107 -4.01 0.20 -24.67
N LEU A 108 -3.23 -0.42 -23.79
CA LEU A 108 -1.79 -0.58 -23.95
C LEU A 108 -1.54 -1.87 -24.74
N ASN A 109 -1.01 -1.73 -25.96
CA ASN A 109 -0.47 -2.85 -26.71
C ASN A 109 1.03 -2.92 -26.45
N SER A 110 1.49 -3.97 -25.78
CA SER A 110 2.91 -4.21 -25.53
C SER A 110 3.48 -5.19 -26.55
N ILE A 111 4.55 -4.80 -27.24
CA ILE A 111 5.33 -5.66 -28.13
C ILE A 111 6.66 -5.95 -27.44
N VAL A 112 6.94 -7.24 -27.23
CA VAL A 112 8.21 -7.71 -26.66
C VAL A 112 9.16 -8.05 -27.80
N ASP A 113 10.27 -7.32 -27.92
CA ASP A 113 11.35 -7.70 -28.82
C ASP A 113 12.31 -8.64 -28.09
N MET A 114 12.19 -9.94 -28.39
CA MET A 114 13.02 -10.99 -27.78
C MET A 114 14.51 -10.91 -28.16
N ALA A 115 14.87 -10.16 -29.21
CA ALA A 115 16.28 -10.00 -29.59
C ALA A 115 16.99 -8.93 -28.74
N THR A 116 16.25 -7.93 -28.26
CA THR A 116 16.81 -6.78 -27.53
C THR A 116 16.40 -6.75 -26.05
N SER A 117 15.52 -7.66 -25.62
CA SER A 117 14.90 -7.64 -24.28
C SER A 117 14.24 -6.29 -23.94
N THR A 118 13.87 -5.52 -24.96
CA THR A 118 13.18 -4.24 -24.79
C THR A 118 11.68 -4.44 -24.89
N VAL A 119 10.95 -3.77 -24.01
CA VAL A 119 9.49 -3.73 -24.01
C VAL A 119 9.08 -2.38 -24.56
N THR A 120 8.46 -2.37 -25.74
CA THR A 120 7.92 -1.14 -26.33
C THR A 120 6.41 -1.11 -26.09
N VAL A 121 5.94 -0.07 -25.39
CA VAL A 121 4.53 0.11 -25.07
C VAL A 121 3.93 1.13 -26.04
N THR A 122 2.99 0.70 -26.87
CA THR A 122 2.23 1.61 -27.74
C THR A 122 0.94 2.00 -27.06
N VAL A 123 0.74 3.31 -26.91
CA VAL A 123 -0.46 3.91 -26.31
C VAL A 123 -1.41 4.33 -27.44
N THR A 124 -2.58 3.71 -27.52
CA THR A 124 -3.67 4.16 -28.42
C THR A 124 -4.78 4.82 -27.62
N VAL A 125 -5.09 6.07 -27.95
CA VAL A 125 -6.23 6.82 -27.40
C VAL A 125 -7.36 6.78 -28.42
N THR A 126 -8.47 6.13 -28.09
CA THR A 126 -9.71 6.18 -28.87
C THR A 126 -10.63 7.24 -28.25
N ALA A 127 -11.08 8.20 -29.07
CA ALA A 127 -12.01 9.26 -28.69
C ALA A 127 -13.45 8.75 -28.54
#